data_AF-A0A4P6WRT4-F1
#
_entry.id   AF-A0A4P6WRT4-F1
#
_cell.length_a   1.000
_cell.length_b   1.000
_cell.length_c   1.000
_cell.angle_alpha   90.00
_cell.angle_beta   90.00
_cell.angle_gamma   90.00
#
_symmetry.space_group_name_H-M   'P 1'
#
loop_
_entity.id
_entity.type
_entity.pdbx_description
1 polymer ?
#
loop_
_entity_poly.entity_id
_entity_poly.type
_entity_poly.pdbx_seq_one_letter_code
_entity_poly.pdbx_strand_id
1 'polypeptide(L)' 'MFLKIKQKGCVSAEYWPIASVVTIQTIKDVEFETSDIVAKVRFKDQEVTINKYQDAWLVNDDGYVLEVINRDYMWGE' A
#
# COMPACT_ATOMS: atom_id res chain seq x y z
N MET A 1 9.76 -2.85 9.79
CA MET A 1 8.45 -2.63 9.14
C MET A 1 8.65 -2.62 7.64
N PHE A 2 7.67 -3.12 6.87
CA PHE A 2 7.71 -3.17 5.42
C PHE A 2 6.40 -2.67 4.81
N LEU A 3 6.50 -2.03 3.65
CA LEU A 3 5.37 -1.88 2.73
C LEU A 3 5.32 -3.14 1.85
N LYS A 4 4.29 -3.95 2.05
CA LYS A 4 4.00 -5.13 1.24
C LYS A 4 3.06 -4.73 0.12
N ILE A 5 3.42 -5.00 -1.12
CA ILE A 5 2.59 -4.75 -2.31
C ILE A 5 2.41 -6.04 -3.08
N LYS A 6 1.18 -6.32 -3.49
CA LYS A 6 0.83 -7.52 -4.25
C LYS A 6 -0.03 -7.11 -5.45
N GLN A 7 0.34 -7.57 -6.63
CA GLN A 7 -0.54 -7.44 -7.79
C GLN A 7 -1.77 -8.35 -7.61
N LYS A 8 -2.97 -7.82 -7.78
CA LYS A 8 -4.20 -8.60 -7.69
C LYS A 8 -4.18 -9.71 -8.75
N GLY A 9 -4.58 -10.91 -8.35
CA GLY A 9 -4.47 -12.12 -9.19
C GLY A 9 -3.07 -12.75 -9.25
N CYS A 10 -2.04 -12.16 -8.64
CA CYS A 10 -0.71 -12.77 -8.52
C CYS A 10 -0.53 -13.50 -7.18
N VAL A 11 0.47 -14.38 -7.07
CA VAL A 11 0.85 -15.03 -5.79
C VAL A 11 2.06 -14.36 -5.14
N SER A 12 2.93 -13.70 -5.92
CA SER A 12 4.09 -12.99 -5.41
C SER A 12 3.74 -11.61 -4.86
N ALA A 13 4.52 -11.18 -3.86
CA ALA A 13 4.45 -9.84 -3.28
C ALA A 13 5.85 -9.22 -3.18
N GLU A 14 5.91 -7.91 -3.35
CA GLU A 14 7.09 -7.09 -3.12
C GLU A 14 7.09 -6.59 -1.67
N TYR A 15 8.29 -6.48 -1.09
CA TYR A 15 8.48 -6.01 0.28
C TYR A 15 9.50 -4.88 0.29
N TRP A 16 9.03 -3.68 0.60
CA TRP A 16 9.84 -2.47 0.66
C TRP A 16 10.19 -2.17 2.13
N PRO A 17 11.45 -2.26 2.55
CA PRO A 17 11.84 -2.02 3.93
C PRO A 17 11.64 -0.55 4.31
N ILE A 18 11.03 -0.32 5.47
CA ILE A 18 10.79 1.01 6.03
C ILE A 18 11.57 1.13 7.35
N ALA A 19 12.55 2.03 7.34
CA ALA A 19 13.36 2.40 8.51
C ALA A 19 13.12 3.86 8.96
N SER A 20 11.96 4.42 8.63
CA SER A 20 11.60 5.80 8.93
C SER A 20 10.10 5.94 9.22
N VAL A 21 9.67 7.16 9.56
CA VAL A 21 8.25 7.52 9.55
C VAL A 21 7.68 7.27 8.15
N VAL A 22 6.44 6.80 8.11
CA VAL A 22 5.66 6.59 6.90
C VAL A 22 4.47 7.54 6.90
N THR A 23 4.21 8.16 5.76
CA THR A 23 3.04 9.00 5.51
C THR A 23 2.24 8.36 4.40
N ILE A 24 0.96 8.12 4.63
CA ILE A 24 0.03 7.58 3.63
C ILE A 24 -0.96 8.70 3.29
N GLN A 25 -1.03 9.07 2.02
CA GLN A 25 -2.09 9.93 1.49
C GLN A 25 -3.03 9.07 0.65
N THR A 26 -4.34 9.22 0.85
CA THR A 26 -5.38 8.47 0.14
C THR A 26 -6.24 9.41 -0.70
N ILE A 27 -7.16 8.84 -1.50
CA ILE A 27 -8.17 9.60 -2.27
C ILE A 27 -9.08 10.48 -1.40
N LYS A 28 -9.13 10.24 -0.09
CA LYS A 28 -9.88 11.07 0.87
C LYS A 28 -9.11 12.33 1.29
N ASP A 29 -7.78 12.27 1.20
CA ASP A 29 -6.89 13.34 1.65
C ASP A 29 -6.54 14.30 0.51
N VAL A 30 -6.40 13.78 -0.72
CA VAL A 30 -5.98 14.52 -1.90
C VAL A 30 -6.62 13.97 -3.18
N GLU A 31 -6.74 14.83 -4.19
CA GLU A 31 -7.03 14.40 -5.57
C GLU A 31 -5.73 13.94 -6.25
N PHE A 32 -5.76 12.77 -6.89
CA PHE A 32 -4.60 12.20 -7.59
C PHE A 32 -4.63 12.49 -9.10
N GLU A 33 -3.47 12.32 -9.75
CA GLU A 33 -3.32 12.63 -11.17
C GLU A 33 -4.14 11.71 -12.07
N THR A 34 -4.40 10.48 -11.61
CA THR A 34 -5.23 9.51 -12.33
C THR A 34 -6.21 8.83 -11.38
N SER A 35 -7.33 8.38 -11.93
CA SER A 35 -8.33 7.64 -11.16
C SER A 35 -7.87 6.23 -10.78
N ASP A 36 -6.74 5.75 -11.29
CA ASP A 36 -6.19 4.44 -10.95
C ASP A 36 -5.41 4.44 -9.64
N ILE A 37 -4.97 5.60 -9.17
CA ILE A 37 -4.22 5.74 -7.93
C ILE A 37 -5.20 5.77 -6.75
N VAL A 38 -4.92 4.96 -5.72
CA VAL A 38 -5.72 4.93 -4.48
C VAL A 38 -4.98 5.53 -3.29
N ALA A 39 -3.65 5.46 -3.31
CA ALA A 39 -2.81 6.01 -2.27
C ALA A 39 -1.39 6.30 -2.77
N LYS A 40 -0.72 7.23 -2.10
CA LYS A 40 0.72 7.46 -2.18
C LYS A 40 1.33 7.24 -0.80
N VAL A 41 2.33 6.36 -0.74
CA VAL A 41 3.04 6.04 0.49
C VAL A 41 4.42 6.68 0.42
N ARG A 42 4.70 7.60 1.33
CA ARG A 42 6.00 8.26 1.45
C ARG A 42 6.73 7.76 2.68
N PHE A 43 7.96 7.34 2.52
CA PHE A 43 8.87 7.05 3.63
C PHE A 43 10.28 7.39 3.18
N LYS A 44 11.03 8.06 4.05
CA LYS A 44 12.35 8.60 3.72
C LYS A 44 12.24 9.49 2.45
N ASP A 45 13.10 9.28 1.46
CA ASP A 45 13.14 9.98 0.17
C ASP A 45 12.42 9.19 -0.94
N GLN A 46 11.57 8.23 -0.57
CA GLN A 46 10.83 7.38 -1.50
C GLN A 46 9.34 7.72 -1.46
N GLU A 47 8.73 7.79 -2.64
CA GLU A 47 7.28 7.81 -2.83
C GLU A 47 6.90 6.57 -3.64
N VAL A 48 5.96 5.80 -3.12
CA VAL A 48 5.43 4.60 -3.77
C VAL A 48 3.94 4.81 -4.04
N THR A 49 3.57 4.75 -5.31
CA THR A 49 2.18 4.85 -5.76
C THR A 49 1.50 3.49 -5.68
N ILE A 50 0.35 3.46 -5.01
CA ILE A 50 -0.51 2.27 -4.93
C ILE A 50 -1.68 2.46 -5.88
N ASN A 51 -1.84 1.52 -6.81
CA ASN A 51 -2.90 1.52 -7.79
C ASN A 51 -4.07 0.60 -7.37
N LYS A 52 -5.24 0.82 -7.95
CA LYS A 52 -6.47 0.02 -7.73
C LYS A 52 -6.25 -1.48 -7.95
N TYR A 53 -5.37 -1.87 -8.86
CA TYR A 53 -5.05 -3.26 -9.18
C TYR A 53 -3.97 -3.89 -8.27
N GLN A 54 -3.53 -3.18 -7.22
CA GLN A 54 -2.57 -3.67 -6.24
C GLN A 54 -3.20 -3.73 -4.85
N ASP A 55 -2.99 -4.82 -4.13
CA ASP A 55 -3.17 -4.82 -2.68
C ASP A 55 -1.90 -4.28 -2.00
N ALA A 56 -2.06 -3.51 -0.93
CA ALA A 56 -0.96 -2.91 -0.19
C ALA A 56 -1.24 -2.88 1.32
N TRP A 57 -0.22 -3.21 2.10
CA TRP A 57 -0.25 -3.25 3.57
C TRP A 57 1.04 -2.70 4.15
N LEU A 58 0.95 -2.11 5.34
CA LEU A 58 2.10 -2.02 6.23
C LEU A 58 2.14 -3.26 7.09
N VAL A 59 3.29 -3.92 7.15
CA VAL A 59 3.51 -5.10 7.98
C VAL A 59 4.73 -4.92 8.87
N ASN A 60 4.70 -5.50 10.07
CA ASN A 60 5.90 -5.59 10.90
C ASN A 60 6.85 -6.69 10.41
N ASP A 61 7.97 -6.89 11.12
CA ASP A 61 9.02 -7.82 10.71
C ASP A 61 8.60 -9.30 10.83
N ASP A 62 7.58 -9.58 11.63
CA ASP A 62 6.96 -10.91 11.76
C ASP A 62 5.85 -11.16 10.71
N GLY A 63 5.56 -10.16 9.87
CA GLY A 63 4.53 -10.24 8.84
C GLY A 63 3.10 -9.92 9.32
N TYR A 64 2.91 -9.44 10.55
CA TYR A 64 1.62 -8.95 11.02
C TYR A 64 1.24 -7.65 10.31
N VAL A 65 -0.01 -7.58 9.86
CA VAL A 65 -0.57 -6.37 9.25
C VAL A 65 -0.78 -5.31 10.33
N LEU A 66 -0.09 -4.19 10.17
CA LEU A 66 -0.23 -3.00 11.00
C LEU A 66 -1.31 -2.07 10.44
N GLU A 67 -1.36 -1.91 9.11
CA GLU A 67 -2.32 -1.03 8.42
C GLU A 67 -2.68 -1.58 7.04
N VAL A 68 -3.93 -1.39 6.62
CA VAL A 68 -4.42 -1.78 5.29
C VAL A 68 -4.53 -0.54 4.42
N ILE A 69 -3.75 -0.47 3.35
CA ILE A 69 -3.71 0.70 2.46
C ILE A 69 -4.69 0.52 1.30
N ASN A 70 -4.58 -0.61 0.61
CA ASN A 70 -5.53 -1.02 -0.42
C ASN A 70 -5.71 -2.52 -0.33
N ARG A 71 -6.94 -2.99 -0.40
CA ARG A 71 -7.24 -4.41 -0.47
C ARG A 71 -8.54 -4.57 -1.24
N ASP A 72 -8.61 -5.53 -2.14
CA ASP A 72 -9.93 -6.02 -2.53
C ASP A 72 -10.63 -6.56 -1.27
N TYR A 73 -11.86 -6.10 -1.03
CA TYR A 73 -12.78 -6.85 -0.17
C TYR A 73 -12.92 -8.25 -0.79
N MET A 74 -12.06 -9.19 -0.38
CA MET A 74 -12.18 -10.59 -0.79
C MET A 74 -13.39 -11.28 -0.13
N TRP A 75 -14.19 -10.55 0.66
CA TRP A 75 -15.42 -11.03 1.29
C TRP A 75 -16.44 -9.87 1.43
N GLY A 76 -17.54 -9.95 0.68
CA GLY A 76 -18.72 -9.08 0.71
C GLY A 76 -18.96 -8.43 -0.65
N GLU A 77 -19.90 -8.86 -1.50
CA GLU A 77 -21.10 -9.71 -1.34
C GLU A 77 -21.04 -11.00 -2.18
#